data_AF-A0A645JIP6-F1
#
_entry.id   AF-A0A645JIP6-F1
#
_cell.length_a   1.000
_cell.length_b   1.000
_cell.length_c   1.000
_cell.angle_alpha   90.00
_cell.angle_beta   90.00
_cell.angle_gamma   90.00
#
_symmetry.space_group_name_H-M   'P 1'
#
loop_
_entity.id
_entity.type
_entity.pdbx_description
1 polymer ?
#
loop_
_entity_poly.entity_id
_entity_poly.type
_entity_poly.pdbx_seq_one_letter_code
_entity_poly.pdbx_strand_id
1 'polypeptide(L)'
;MFLELNQSWDWNEHWTNNKFPGDNEYKTSSQPALVYVTKLDTNSREEMELKPIGHSHYSGKDGKLYDNLNTLSTALKIANKITAVVKP
;
A
#
# COMPACT_ATOMS: atom_id res chain seq x y z
N MET A 1 5.74 10.52 -8.25
CA MET A 1 4.34 10.39 -7.80
C MET A 1 4.25 9.21 -6.85
N PHE A 2 3.57 9.36 -5.73
CA PHE A 2 3.28 8.27 -4.80
C PHE A 2 1.79 7.90 -4.88
N LEU A 3 1.49 6.63 -4.65
CA LEU A 3 0.13 6.10 -4.50
C LEU A 3 0.11 5.22 -3.26
N GLU A 4 -0.78 5.52 -2.32
CA GLU A 4 -1.12 4.60 -1.23
C GLU A 4 -2.37 3.83 -1.62
N LEU A 5 -2.30 2.50 -1.58
CA LEU A 5 -3.40 1.60 -1.94
C LEU A 5 -3.71 0.71 -0.75
N ASN A 6 -4.97 0.77 -0.31
CA ASN A 6 -5.47 -0.03 0.80
C ASN A 6 -6.64 -0.92 0.38
N GLN A 7 -6.71 -2.10 0.99
CA GLN A 7 -7.90 -2.94 0.99
C GLN A 7 -8.34 -3.16 2.43
N SER A 8 -9.54 -2.69 2.76
CA SER A 8 -10.13 -2.88 4.08
C SER A 8 -10.33 -4.36 4.38
N TRP A 9 -10.23 -4.71 5.67
CA TRP A 9 -10.46 -6.07 6.17
C TRP A 9 -9.57 -7.14 5.51
N ASP A 10 -8.31 -6.79 5.24
CA ASP A 10 -7.34 -7.70 4.62
C ASP A 10 -6.45 -8.39 5.67
N TRP A 11 -6.90 -9.53 6.19
CA TRP A 11 -6.13 -10.31 7.17
C TRP A 11 -5.22 -11.35 6.51
N ASN A 12 -4.12 -11.68 7.18
CA ASN A 12 -3.29 -12.83 6.83
C ASN A 12 -2.70 -13.50 8.09
N GLU A 13 -1.85 -14.52 7.89
CA GLU A 13 -1.20 -15.27 8.98
C GLU A 13 -0.36 -14.38 9.92
N HIS A 14 0.17 -13.27 9.42
CA HIS A 14 0.94 -12.31 10.21
C HIS A 14 0.07 -11.17 10.77
N TRP A 15 -0.93 -10.71 10.03
CA TRP A 15 -1.82 -9.58 10.31
C TRP A 15 -3.22 -10.11 10.65
N THR A 16 -3.33 -10.73 11.81
CA THR A 16 -4.56 -11.35 12.29
C THR A 16 -5.53 -10.31 12.83
N ASN A 17 -6.82 -10.65 12.88
CA ASN A 17 -7.88 -9.78 13.40
C ASN A 17 -7.68 -9.33 14.85
N ASN A 18 -6.96 -10.13 15.65
CA ASN A 18 -6.71 -9.89 17.07
C ASN A 18 -5.29 -9.41 17.39
N LYS A 19 -4.45 -9.10 16.39
CA LYS A 19 -3.05 -8.67 16.61
C LYS A 19 -2.93 -7.38 17.42
N PHE A 20 -3.84 -6.43 17.18
CA PHE A 20 -3.97 -5.19 17.95
C PHE A 20 -5.41 -5.03 18.45
N PRO A 21 -5.82 -5.77 19.50
CA PRO A 21 -7.22 -5.89 19.90
C PRO A 21 -7.80 -4.58 20.46
N GLY A 22 -6.97 -3.65 20.93
CA GLY A 22 -7.37 -2.33 21.39
C GLY A 22 -7.29 -1.22 20.33
N ASP A 23 -6.81 -1.51 19.12
CA ASP A 23 -6.63 -0.51 18.08
C ASP A 23 -7.82 -0.57 17.11
N ASN A 24 -8.76 0.38 17.25
CA ASN A 24 -9.95 0.42 16.41
C ASN A 24 -9.62 0.76 14.96
N GLU A 25 -8.62 1.62 14.73
CA GLU A 25 -8.16 1.98 13.38
C GLU A 25 -7.60 0.76 12.67
N TYR A 26 -6.77 -0.03 13.37
CA TYR A 26 -6.26 -1.30 12.85
C TYR A 26 -7.39 -2.22 12.36
N LYS A 27 -8.48 -2.35 13.13
CA LYS A 27 -9.59 -3.26 12.80
C LYS A 27 -10.34 -2.88 11.52
N THR A 28 -10.21 -1.64 11.04
CA THR A 28 -10.81 -1.21 9.78
C THR A 28 -9.99 -1.62 8.55
N SER A 29 -8.69 -1.83 8.72
CA SER A 29 -7.74 -2.13 7.61
C SER A 29 -7.17 -3.54 7.69
N SER A 30 -6.59 -3.88 8.85
CA SER A 30 -5.93 -5.16 9.18
C SER A 30 -4.53 -5.36 8.63
N GLN A 31 -4.33 -5.33 7.31
CA GLN A 31 -3.00 -5.16 6.75
C GLN A 31 -2.73 -3.66 6.49
N PRO A 32 -1.47 -3.20 6.67
CA PRO A 32 -1.09 -1.85 6.27
C PRO A 32 -1.25 -1.64 4.77
N ALA A 33 -1.56 -0.40 4.37
CA ALA A 33 -1.67 -0.02 2.97
C ALA A 33 -0.30 -0.03 2.29
N LEU A 34 -0.27 -0.46 1.03
CA LEU A 34 0.94 -0.46 0.22
C LEU A 34 1.20 0.92 -0.36
N VAL A 35 2.45 1.35 -0.33
CA VAL A 35 2.92 2.58 -0.98
C VAL A 35 3.69 2.21 -2.23
N TYR A 36 3.20 2.72 -3.35
CA TYR A 36 3.83 2.60 -4.66
C TYR A 36 4.43 3.94 -5.09
N VAL A 37 5.48 3.88 -5.90
CA VAL A 37 6.11 5.06 -6.50
C VAL A 37 6.38 4.86 -7.97
N THR A 38 6.31 5.96 -8.71
CA THR A 38 6.92 6.09 -10.03
C THR A 38 7.51 7.48 -10.23
N LYS A 39 8.47 7.60 -11.13
CA LYS A 39 8.95 8.90 -11.61
C LYS A 39 7.96 9.36 -12.69
N LEU A 40 7.33 10.50 -12.44
CA LEU A 40 6.42 11.10 -13.42
C LEU A 40 7.25 11.88 -14.43
N ASP A 41 7.13 11.56 -15.71
CA ASP A 41 7.58 12.41 -16.81
C ASP A 41 6.37 13.10 -17.41
N THR A 42 6.28 14.42 -17.22
CA THR A 42 5.17 15.23 -17.71
C THR A 42 5.23 15.51 -19.21
N ASN A 43 6.37 15.23 -19.85
CA ASN A 43 6.54 15.36 -21.29
C ASN A 43 6.22 14.06 -22.03
N SER A 44 6.22 12.93 -21.32
CA SER A 44 5.90 11.63 -21.88
C SER A 44 4.39 11.35 -21.83
N ARG A 45 3.91 10.60 -22.83
CA ARG A 45 2.55 10.05 -22.89
C ARG A 45 2.53 8.52 -22.70
N GLU A 46 3.67 7.94 -22.36
CA GLU A 46 3.79 6.52 -22.10
C GLU A 46 3.24 6.14 -20.72
N GLU A 47 2.84 4.87 -20.59
CA GLU A 47 2.51 4.31 -19.28
C GLU A 47 3.77 4.17 -18.43
N MET A 48 3.77 4.85 -17.29
CA MET A 48 4.80 4.71 -16.27
C MET A 48 4.31 3.72 -15.22
N GLU A 49 5.02 2.61 -15.05
CA GLU A 49 4.67 1.62 -14.04
C GLU A 49 5.02 2.12 -12.63
N LEU A 50 4.12 1.90 -11.68
CA LEU A 50 4.36 2.13 -10.26
C LEU A 50 4.84 0.85 -9.60
N LYS A 51 5.91 0.94 -8.80
CA LYS A 51 6.46 -0.20 -8.06
C LYS A 51 6.21 -0.01 -6.56
N PRO A 52 5.88 -1.09 -5.82
CA PRO A 52 5.75 -1.01 -4.38
C PRO A 52 7.12 -0.71 -3.77
N ILE A 53 7.16 0.19 -2.79
CA ILE A 53 8.40 0.58 -2.10
C ILE A 53 8.31 0.41 -0.59
N GLY A 54 7.13 0.07 -0.08
CA GLY A 54 6.89 -0.05 1.34
C GLY A 54 5.42 -0.03 1.68
N HIS A 55 5.13 0.19 2.94
CA HIS A 55 3.79 0.28 3.48
C HIS A 55 3.69 1.36 4.57
N SER A 56 2.48 1.83 4.84
CA SER A 56 2.22 2.79 5.92
C SER A 56 2.13 2.10 7.28
N HIS A 57 1.95 2.86 8.36
CA HIS A 57 1.63 2.28 9.67
C HIS A 57 0.28 1.56 9.61
N TYR A 58 0.16 0.38 10.22
CA TYR A 58 -1.07 -0.44 10.23
C TYR A 58 -2.33 0.25 10.82
N SER A 59 -2.15 1.41 11.46
CA SER A 59 -3.21 2.26 12.00
C SER A 59 -3.03 3.74 11.65
N GLY A 60 -2.17 4.07 10.68
CA GLY A 60 -2.04 5.44 10.15
C GLY A 60 -1.44 6.49 11.12
N LYS A 61 -0.72 6.08 12.17
CA LYS A 61 -0.38 6.96 13.30
C LYS A 61 0.85 7.84 13.15
N ASP A 62 1.79 7.52 12.26
CA ASP A 62 3.11 8.15 12.26
C ASP A 62 3.60 8.71 10.91
N GLY A 63 2.84 8.48 9.82
CA GLY A 63 3.20 8.94 8.48
C GLY A 63 4.53 8.38 7.94
N LYS A 64 5.08 7.33 8.56
CA LYS A 64 6.35 6.73 8.12
C LYS A 64 6.14 5.75 6.99
N LEU A 65 7.18 5.60 6.17
CA LEU A 65 7.30 4.55 5.16
C LEU A 65 8.14 3.41 5.73
N TYR A 66 7.55 2.22 5.76
CA TYR A 66 8.22 0.98 6.15
C TYR A 66 8.53 0.17 4.89
N ASP A 67 9.81 -0.08 4.60
CA ASP A 67 10.27 -0.74 3.37
C ASP A 67 10.15 -2.27 3.38
N ASN A 68 9.99 -2.87 4.57
CA ASN A 68 9.86 -4.31 4.73
C ASN A 68 8.45 -4.79 4.36
N LEU A 69 8.34 -5.45 3.20
CA LEU A 69 7.09 -6.00 2.68
C LEU A 69 6.85 -7.47 3.07
N ASN A 70 7.77 -8.13 3.78
CA ASN A 70 7.77 -9.60 3.96
C ASN A 70 6.56 -10.14 4.73
N THR A 71 5.87 -9.28 5.47
CA THR A 71 4.70 -9.66 6.27
C THR A 71 3.38 -9.48 5.51
N LEU A 72 3.42 -8.84 4.35
CA LEU A 72 2.26 -8.58 3.51
C LEU A 72 2.07 -9.75 2.54
N SER A 73 0.82 -10.15 2.29
CA SER A 73 0.54 -11.30 1.42
C SER A 73 -0.50 -10.98 0.35
N THR A 74 -1.77 -10.99 0.72
CA THR A 74 -2.91 -10.62 -0.13
C THR A 74 -2.82 -9.16 -0.58
N ALA A 75 -2.32 -8.27 0.29
CA ALA A 75 -2.06 -6.88 -0.04
C ALA A 75 -1.20 -6.71 -1.31
N LEU A 76 -0.12 -7.50 -1.46
CA LEU A 76 0.77 -7.46 -2.64
C LEU A 76 0.09 -7.95 -3.94
N LYS A 77 -1.09 -8.54 -3.83
CA LYS A 77 -1.85 -9.14 -4.93
C LYS A 77 -3.15 -8.39 -5.25
N ILE A 78 -3.46 -7.30 -4.52
CA ILE A 78 -4.65 -6.47 -4.78
C ILE A 78 -4.64 -5.93 -6.21
N ALA A 79 -3.45 -5.56 -6.70
CA ALA A 79 -3.25 -5.08 -8.07
C ALA A 79 -2.10 -5.84 -8.74
N ASN A 80 -2.37 -6.42 -9.91
CA ASN A 80 -1.34 -7.09 -10.72
C ASN A 80 -0.37 -6.10 -11.38
N LYS A 81 -0.86 -4.92 -11.77
CA LYS A 81 -0.08 -3.84 -12.37
C LYS A 81 -0.75 -2.51 -12.06
N ILE A 82 0.03 -1.49 -11.73
CA ILE A 82 -0.44 -0.12 -11.59
C ILE A 82 0.40 0.76 -12.53
N THR A 83 -0.26 1.56 -13.35
CA THR A 83 0.38 2.50 -14.25
C THR A 83 -0.20 3.90 -14.10
N ALA A 84 0.60 4.90 -14.47
CA ALA A 84 0.17 6.28 -14.60
C ALA A 84 0.54 6.82 -15.98
N VAL A 85 -0.32 7.70 -16.50
CA VAL A 85 -0.10 8.39 -17.76
C VAL A 85 -0.54 9.84 -17.62
N VAL A 86 0.26 10.76 -18.15
CA VAL A 86 -0.10 12.18 -18.18
C VAL A 86 -0.98 12.42 -19.39
N LYS A 87 -2.21 12.90 -19.18
CA LYS A 87 -3.14 13.26 -20.26
C LYS A 87 -2.96 14.72 -20.70
N PRO A 88 -3.32 15.08 -21.95
CA PRO A 88 -3.27 16.45 -22.44
C PRO A 88 -4.12 17.40 -21.61
#